data_AF-A0A554XNU7-F1
#
_entry.id   AF-A0A554XNU7-F1
#
_cell.length_a   1.000
_cell.length_b   1.000
_cell.length_c   1.000
_cell.angle_alpha   90.00
_cell.angle_beta   90.00
_cell.angle_gamma   90.00
#
_symmetry.space_group_name_H-M   'P 1'
#
loop_
_entity.id
_entity.type
_entity.pdbx_description
1 polymer ?
#
loop_
_entity_poly.entity_id
_entity_poly.type
_entity_poly.pdbx_seq_one_letter_code
_entity_poly.pdbx_strand_id
1 'polypeptide(L)'
;MQLMLVFTSRASPILGDFVRHVYWARYAGGYTHITNEDARAFVERGIDDGKTVKRWSETTVRRVSAYLTGCCADYGMLERGLRSSRRILPFRISPTVAAYLAYELHFSGLGDNALLTHEDWQLFGLAREDVLQEIKRLSLKGLLIVQAAGDVIRISWKHRDMEALCDVLTQS
;
A
#
# COMPACT_ATOMS: atom_id res chain seq x y z
N MET A 1 11.47 4.78 0.97
CA MET A 1 10.96 3.65 1.78
C MET A 1 9.55 3.23 1.38
N GLN A 2 8.56 4.12 1.30
CA GLN A 2 7.18 3.76 0.91
C GLN A 2 7.06 3.21 -0.52
N LEU A 3 7.83 3.70 -1.50
CA LEU A 3 7.86 3.08 -2.84
C LEU A 3 8.35 1.62 -2.78
N MET A 4 9.32 1.31 -1.92
CA MET A 4 9.78 -0.06 -1.75
C MET A 4 8.70 -0.96 -1.15
N LEU A 5 7.82 -0.45 -0.28
CA LEU A 5 6.66 -1.19 0.21
C LEU A 5 5.74 -1.59 -0.96
N VAL A 6 5.45 -0.68 -1.88
CA VAL A 6 4.63 -0.96 -3.07
C VAL A 6 5.27 -2.08 -3.90
N PHE A 7 6.53 -1.90 -4.34
CA PHE A 7 7.20 -2.89 -5.17
C PHE A 7 7.40 -4.25 -4.47
N THR A 8 7.66 -4.24 -3.16
CA THR A 8 7.81 -5.50 -2.40
C THR A 8 6.47 -6.20 -2.23
N SER A 9 5.37 -5.47 -2.07
CA SER A 9 4.02 -6.04 -1.99
C SER A 9 3.58 -6.64 -3.33
N ARG A 10 3.97 -6.04 -4.46
CA ARG A 10 3.76 -6.61 -5.80
C ARG A 10 4.59 -7.89 -6.01
N ALA A 11 5.83 -7.91 -5.54
CA ALA A 11 6.71 -9.10 -5.64
C ALA A 11 6.36 -10.21 -4.62
N SER A 12 5.79 -9.85 -3.48
CA SER A 12 5.37 -10.74 -2.40
C SER A 12 3.88 -10.50 -2.10
N PRO A 13 2.96 -11.13 -2.86
CA PRO A 13 1.52 -10.87 -2.73
C PRO A 13 0.98 -11.12 -1.32
N ILE A 14 1.57 -12.08 -0.58
CA ILE A 14 1.20 -12.36 0.81
C ILE A 14 1.46 -11.17 1.75
N LEU A 15 2.51 -10.37 1.49
CA LEU A 15 2.76 -9.14 2.24
C LEU A 15 1.71 -8.09 1.92
N GLY A 16 1.43 -7.88 0.62
CA GLY A 16 0.40 -6.94 0.18
C GLY A 16 -0.98 -7.29 0.74
N ASP A 17 -1.35 -8.57 0.71
CA ASP A 17 -2.61 -9.05 1.28
C ASP A 17 -2.67 -8.87 2.79
N PHE A 18 -1.58 -9.16 3.50
CA PHE A 18 -1.51 -8.96 4.95
C PHE A 18 -1.71 -7.48 5.30
N VAL A 19 -1.04 -6.56 4.58
CA VAL A 19 -1.20 -5.13 4.80
C VAL A 19 -2.65 -4.69 4.56
N ARG A 20 -3.22 -5.07 3.41
CA ARG A 20 -4.57 -4.64 3.01
C ARG A 20 -5.67 -5.19 3.93
N HIS A 21 -5.59 -6.47 4.31
CA HIS A 21 -6.69 -7.15 4.97
C HIS A 21 -6.52 -7.32 6.48
N VAL A 22 -5.29 -7.29 7.00
CA VAL A 22 -5.02 -7.48 8.44
C VAL A 22 -4.55 -6.19 9.08
N TYR A 23 -3.50 -5.55 8.54
CA TYR A 23 -2.93 -4.35 9.15
C TYR A 23 -3.97 -3.23 9.24
N TRP A 24 -4.60 -2.86 8.12
CA TRP A 24 -5.57 -1.77 8.12
C TRP A 24 -6.87 -2.11 8.86
N ALA A 25 -7.30 -3.38 8.86
CA ALA A 25 -8.44 -3.82 9.66
C ALA A 25 -8.16 -3.68 11.17
N ARG A 26 -6.96 -4.07 11.63
CA ARG A 26 -6.56 -3.89 13.04
C ARG A 26 -6.45 -2.41 13.40
N TYR A 27 -5.85 -1.59 12.53
CA TYR A 27 -5.76 -0.14 12.73
C TYR A 27 -7.15 0.51 12.83
N ALA A 28 -8.04 0.24 11.88
CA ALA A 28 -9.41 0.78 11.86
C ALA A 28 -10.25 0.29 13.04
N GLY A 29 -10.01 -0.93 13.53
CA GLY A 29 -10.62 -1.48 14.74
C GLY A 29 -10.13 -0.87 16.06
N GLY A 30 -9.22 0.12 16.01
CA GLY A 30 -8.70 0.80 17.20
C GLY A 30 -7.64 -0.01 17.96
N TYR A 31 -7.14 -1.11 17.39
CA TYR A 31 -6.04 -1.84 18.01
C TYR A 31 -4.77 -1.00 17.97
N THR A 32 -4.00 -1.06 19.05
CA THR A 32 -2.73 -0.33 19.16
C THR A 32 -1.52 -1.17 18.78
N HIS A 33 -1.70 -2.49 18.57
CA HIS A 33 -0.64 -3.44 18.30
C HIS A 33 -1.05 -4.45 17.23
N ILE A 34 -0.06 -4.98 16.52
CA ILE A 34 -0.17 -6.18 15.67
C ILE A 34 0.79 -7.23 16.20
N THR A 35 0.29 -8.46 16.32
CA THR A 35 1.03 -9.60 16.85
C THR A 35 1.43 -10.58 15.74
N ASN A 36 2.43 -11.41 16.02
CA ASN A 36 2.76 -12.55 15.16
C ASN A 36 1.62 -13.57 15.11
N GLU A 37 0.74 -13.59 16.11
CA GLU A 37 -0.45 -14.44 16.10
C GLU A 37 -1.50 -13.95 15.10
N ASP A 38 -1.66 -12.63 14.95
CA ASP A 38 -2.51 -12.07 13.89
C ASP A 38 -2.02 -12.48 12.50
N ALA A 39 -0.69 -12.43 12.30
CA ALA A 39 -0.06 -12.88 11.07
C ALA A 39 -0.17 -14.40 10.89
N ARG A 40 -0.01 -15.18 11.96
CA ARG A 40 -0.18 -16.64 11.95
C ARG A 40 -1.58 -17.03 11.53
N ALA A 41 -2.60 -16.46 12.17
CA ALA A 41 -4.00 -16.72 11.84
C ALA A 41 -4.33 -16.33 10.39
N PHE A 42 -3.72 -15.27 9.85
CA PHE A 42 -3.85 -14.91 8.45
C PHE A 42 -3.20 -15.94 7.51
N VAL A 43 -1.99 -16.39 7.83
CA VAL A 43 -1.27 -17.41 7.03
C VAL A 43 -2.01 -18.74 7.05
N GLU A 44 -2.47 -19.19 8.22
CA GLU A 44 -3.20 -20.46 8.38
C GLU A 44 -4.52 -20.42 7.59
N ARG A 45 -5.30 -19.34 7.70
CA ARG A 45 -6.50 -19.17 6.86
C ARG A 45 -6.17 -19.22 5.36
N GLY A 46 -5.11 -18.57 4.92
CA GLY A 46 -4.70 -18.62 3.50
C GLY A 46 -4.31 -20.02 3.03
N ILE A 47 -3.71 -20.83 3.90
CA ILE A 47 -3.41 -22.25 3.61
C ILE A 47 -4.72 -23.05 3.50
N ASP A 48 -5.65 -22.85 4.44
CA ASP A 48 -6.94 -23.54 4.45
C ASP A 48 -7.82 -23.15 3.25
N ASP A 49 -7.73 -21.90 2.80
CA ASP A 49 -8.39 -21.38 1.58
C ASP A 49 -7.72 -21.87 0.27
N GLY A 50 -6.65 -22.67 0.35
CA GLY A 50 -5.96 -23.23 -0.81
C GLY A 50 -5.10 -22.22 -1.59
N LYS A 51 -4.73 -21.08 -0.98
CA LYS A 51 -3.83 -20.08 -1.62
C LYS A 51 -2.39 -20.56 -1.76
N THR A 52 -2.04 -21.71 -1.19
CA THR A 52 -0.71 -22.32 -1.28
C THR A 52 -0.76 -23.65 -2.04
N VAL A 53 0.25 -23.91 -2.88
CA VAL A 53 0.36 -25.15 -3.65
C VAL A 53 0.52 -26.40 -2.76
N LYS A 54 1.14 -26.22 -1.59
CA LYS A 54 1.35 -27.27 -0.58
C LYS A 54 1.01 -26.73 0.79
N ARG A 55 0.58 -27.61 1.69
CA ARG A 55 0.46 -27.30 3.12
C ARG A 55 1.85 -26.99 3.68
N TRP A 56 1.99 -25.85 4.35
CA TRP A 56 3.25 -25.45 4.95
C TRP A 56 3.48 -26.13 6.30
N SER A 57 4.74 -26.37 6.64
CA SER A 57 5.11 -26.83 7.98
C SER A 57 4.87 -25.72 9.02
N GLU A 58 4.71 -26.10 10.29
CA GLU A 58 4.57 -25.12 11.38
C GLU A 58 5.77 -24.15 11.44
N THR A 59 6.98 -24.64 11.17
CA THR A 59 8.18 -23.81 11.15
C THR A 59 8.13 -22.78 10.03
N THR A 60 7.62 -23.16 8.86
CA THR A 60 7.39 -22.25 7.72
C THR A 60 6.34 -21.21 8.09
N VAL A 61 5.20 -21.61 8.65
CA VAL A 61 4.14 -20.69 9.10
C VAL A 61 4.70 -19.67 10.09
N ARG A 62 5.44 -20.13 11.11
CA ARG A 62 6.08 -19.25 12.10
C ARG A 62 7.05 -18.26 11.46
N ARG A 63 7.89 -18.71 10.52
CA ARG A 63 8.86 -17.85 9.81
C ARG A 63 8.17 -16.79 8.97
N VAL A 64 7.15 -17.17 8.18
CA VAL A 64 6.39 -16.25 7.34
C VAL A 64 5.64 -15.24 8.20
N SER A 65 5.03 -15.68 9.30
CA SER A 65 4.29 -14.79 10.21
C SER A 65 5.20 -13.73 10.84
N ALA A 66 6.39 -14.13 11.31
CA ALA A 66 7.39 -13.19 11.82
C ALA A 66 7.95 -12.26 10.74
N TYR A 67 8.10 -12.76 9.51
CA TYR A 67 8.50 -11.96 8.35
C TYR A 67 7.47 -10.86 8.05
N LEU A 68 6.16 -11.17 8.05
CA LEU A 68 5.12 -10.19 7.74
C LEU A 68 5.12 -9.01 8.72
N THR A 69 5.13 -9.27 10.03
CA THR A 69 5.18 -8.20 11.03
C THR A 69 6.54 -7.48 11.03
N GLY A 70 7.62 -8.19 10.73
CA GLY A 70 8.97 -7.64 10.53
C GLY A 70 9.01 -6.63 9.38
N CYS A 71 8.51 -6.99 8.20
CA CYS A 71 8.45 -6.08 7.05
C CYS A 71 7.62 -4.82 7.35
N CYS A 72 6.46 -4.96 8.01
CA CYS A 72 5.69 -3.78 8.43
C CYS A 72 6.51 -2.87 9.36
N ALA A 73 7.39 -3.42 10.20
CA ALA A 73 8.30 -2.62 11.02
C ALA A 73 9.42 -1.96 10.21
N ASP A 74 9.99 -2.68 9.23
CA ASP A 74 11.04 -2.16 8.36
C ASP A 74 10.54 -0.98 7.53
N TYR A 75 9.30 -1.05 7.01
CA TYR A 75 8.65 0.05 6.27
C TYR A 75 8.08 1.16 7.17
N GLY A 76 8.19 1.04 8.50
CA GLY A 76 7.78 2.09 9.44
C GLY A 76 6.30 2.11 9.79
N MET A 77 5.56 1.04 9.50
CA MET A 77 4.16 0.87 9.89
C MET A 77 4.03 0.35 11.33
N LEU A 78 5.01 -0.42 11.79
CA LEU A 78 5.08 -0.98 13.14
C LEU A 78 6.38 -0.56 13.84
N GLU A 79 6.40 -0.63 15.17
CA GLU A 79 7.62 -0.38 15.93
C GLU A 79 8.74 -1.41 15.60
N ARG A 80 9.98 -0.93 15.61
CA ARG A 80 11.18 -1.71 15.26
C ARG A 80 11.62 -2.63 16.41
N GLY A 81 12.51 -3.57 16.06
CA GLY A 81 13.14 -4.52 16.99
C GLY A 81 12.61 -5.95 16.84
N LEU A 82 13.21 -6.89 17.55
CA LEU A 82 12.75 -8.28 17.61
C LEU A 82 11.60 -8.39 18.61
N ARG A 83 10.36 -8.42 18.11
CA ARG A 83 9.14 -8.45 18.93
C ARG A 83 8.09 -9.37 18.31
N SER A 84 7.32 -10.05 19.16
CA SER A 84 6.15 -10.84 18.76
C SER A 84 4.85 -10.03 18.80
N SER A 85 4.86 -8.86 19.42
CA SER A 85 3.79 -7.86 19.43
C SER A 85 4.42 -6.50 19.20
N ARG A 86 3.94 -5.77 18.20
CA ARG A 86 4.50 -4.48 17.78
C ARG A 86 3.43 -3.42 17.81
N ARG A 87 3.72 -2.29 18.46
CA ARG A 87 2.86 -1.11 18.41
C ARG A 87 2.70 -0.58 16.98
N ILE A 88 1.48 -0.18 16.63
CA ILE A 88 1.18 0.46 15.35
C ILE A 88 1.67 1.92 15.37
N LEU A 89 2.32 2.33 14.29
CA LEU A 89 2.81 3.69 14.11
C LEU A 89 1.92 4.45 13.12
N PRO A 90 1.80 5.78 13.25
CA PRO A 90 1.14 6.60 12.24
C PRO A 90 1.81 6.39 10.88
N PHE A 91 1.04 5.95 9.90
CA PHE A 91 1.53 5.68 8.54
C PHE A 91 0.59 6.34 7.54
N ARG A 92 1.10 7.30 6.78
CA ARG A 92 0.35 8.03 5.75
C ARG A 92 1.19 8.11 4.49
N ILE A 93 0.55 7.99 3.32
CA ILE A 93 1.25 8.16 2.05
C ILE A 93 1.90 9.54 1.98
N SER A 94 3.13 9.63 1.48
CA SER A 94 3.75 10.93 1.19
C SER A 94 3.25 11.48 -0.14
N PRO A 95 3.18 12.82 -0.32
CA PRO A 95 2.77 13.40 -1.60
C PRO A 95 3.64 12.95 -2.78
N THR A 96 4.95 12.76 -2.57
CA THR A 96 5.88 12.27 -3.59
C THR A 96 5.54 10.84 -4.01
N VAL A 97 5.19 9.97 -3.06
CA VAL A 97 4.80 8.58 -3.34
C VAL A 97 3.45 8.53 -4.04
N ALA A 98 2.50 9.37 -3.61
CA ALA A 98 1.20 9.49 -4.28
C ALA A 98 1.35 9.95 -5.74
N ALA A 99 2.20 10.95 -5.99
CA ALA A 99 2.49 11.43 -7.34
C ALA A 99 3.12 10.34 -8.20
N TYR A 100 4.17 9.69 -7.68
CA TYR A 100 4.84 8.61 -8.38
C TYR A 100 3.88 7.47 -8.74
N LEU A 101 3.09 6.99 -7.76
CA LEU A 101 2.15 5.89 -7.98
C LEU A 101 1.05 6.28 -8.97
N ALA A 102 0.50 7.49 -8.88
CA ALA A 102 -0.52 7.95 -9.82
C ALA A 102 -0.01 7.96 -11.26
N TYR A 103 1.18 8.52 -11.49
CA TYR A 103 1.78 8.56 -12.83
C TYR A 103 2.22 7.18 -13.33
N GLU A 104 2.74 6.31 -12.46
CA GLU A 104 3.11 4.94 -12.84
C GLU A 104 1.89 4.11 -13.25
N LEU A 105 0.77 4.25 -12.55
CA LEU A 105 -0.50 3.63 -12.94
C LEU A 105 -1.04 4.22 -14.25
N HIS A 106 -0.92 5.54 -14.45
CA HIS A 106 -1.31 6.16 -15.71
C HIS A 106 -0.49 5.63 -16.90
N PHE A 107 0.83 5.60 -16.77
CA PHE A 107 1.72 5.15 -17.86
C PHE A 107 1.68 3.64 -18.10
N SER A 108 1.19 2.84 -17.15
CA SER A 108 0.84 1.44 -17.41
C SER A 108 -0.49 1.26 -18.16
N GLY A 109 -1.15 2.36 -18.53
CA GLY A 109 -2.33 2.37 -19.40
C GLY A 109 -3.66 2.31 -18.65
N LEU A 110 -3.67 2.49 -17.33
CA LEU A 110 -4.93 2.52 -16.58
C LEU A 110 -5.69 3.81 -16.87
N GLY A 111 -6.99 3.67 -17.11
CA GLY A 111 -7.90 4.81 -17.18
C GLY A 111 -8.13 5.43 -15.80
N ASP A 112 -8.55 6.70 -15.77
CA ASP A 112 -8.64 7.51 -14.55
C ASP A 112 -9.49 6.86 -13.43
N ASN A 113 -10.61 6.23 -13.76
CA ASN A 113 -11.44 5.53 -12.78
C ASN A 113 -10.79 4.24 -12.24
N ALA A 114 -10.09 3.49 -13.09
CA ALA A 114 -9.35 2.29 -12.67
C ALA A 114 -8.17 2.67 -11.77
N LEU A 115 -7.50 3.79 -12.08
CA LEU A 115 -6.43 4.33 -11.25
C LEU A 115 -6.94 4.62 -9.83
N LEU A 116 -8.09 5.29 -9.67
CA LEU A 116 -8.62 5.63 -8.35
C LEU A 116 -9.01 4.42 -7.49
N THR A 117 -9.20 3.26 -8.10
CA THR A 117 -9.62 2.02 -7.42
C THR A 117 -8.50 0.97 -7.37
N HIS A 118 -7.30 1.30 -7.83
CA HIS A 118 -6.17 0.37 -7.85
C HIS A 118 -5.81 -0.11 -6.44
N GLU A 119 -5.48 -1.41 -6.32
CA GLU A 119 -5.26 -2.04 -5.02
C GLU A 119 -4.03 -1.52 -4.27
N ASP A 120 -3.04 -0.97 -4.97
CA ASP A 120 -1.84 -0.41 -4.34
C ASP A 120 -2.14 0.78 -3.41
N TRP A 121 -3.22 1.52 -3.66
CA TRP A 121 -3.65 2.58 -2.75
C TRP A 121 -4.04 2.04 -1.36
N GLN A 122 -4.57 0.82 -1.33
CA GLN A 122 -4.97 0.16 -0.09
C GLN A 122 -3.76 -0.23 0.78
N LEU A 123 -2.54 -0.29 0.23
CA LEU A 123 -1.31 -0.42 1.03
C LEU A 123 -1.15 0.75 2.01
N PHE A 124 -1.73 1.90 1.69
CA PHE A 124 -1.74 3.11 2.51
C PHE A 124 -3.09 3.34 3.21
N GLY A 125 -4.00 2.36 3.16
CA GLY A 125 -5.31 2.45 3.80
C GLY A 125 -6.28 3.40 3.09
N LEU A 126 -6.00 3.74 1.83
CA LEU A 126 -6.80 4.69 1.06
C LEU A 126 -7.90 3.97 0.30
N ALA A 127 -9.14 4.39 0.51
CA ALA A 127 -10.27 4.05 -0.35
C ALA A 127 -10.32 5.01 -1.55
N ARG A 128 -11.19 4.72 -2.53
CA ARG A 128 -11.36 5.53 -3.75
C ARG A 128 -11.46 7.04 -3.46
N GLU A 129 -12.28 7.41 -2.49
CA GLU A 129 -12.47 8.83 -2.15
C GLU A 129 -11.22 9.45 -1.55
N ASP A 130 -10.46 8.72 -0.72
CA ASP A 130 -9.19 9.20 -0.19
C ASP A 130 -8.17 9.40 -1.31
N VAL A 131 -8.11 8.47 -2.27
CA VAL A 131 -7.26 8.59 -3.46
C VAL A 131 -7.64 9.84 -4.25
N LEU A 132 -8.93 10.08 -4.50
CA LEU A 132 -9.38 11.28 -5.18
C LEU A 132 -8.94 12.56 -4.44
N GLN A 133 -8.96 12.56 -3.10
CA GLN A 133 -8.44 13.68 -2.32
C GLN A 133 -6.92 13.85 -2.48
N GLU A 134 -6.15 12.77 -2.52
CA GLU A 134 -4.71 12.84 -2.83
C GLU A 134 -4.47 13.40 -4.23
N ILE A 135 -5.20 12.92 -5.26
CA ILE A 135 -5.09 13.45 -6.62
C ILE A 135 -5.43 14.95 -6.67
N LYS A 136 -6.46 15.41 -5.96
CA LYS A 136 -6.77 16.84 -5.83
C LYS A 136 -5.62 17.63 -5.21
N ARG A 137 -4.97 17.09 -4.17
CA ARG A 137 -3.78 17.73 -3.57
C ARG A 137 -2.60 17.79 -4.54
N LEU A 138 -2.37 16.76 -5.35
CA LEU A 138 -1.36 16.79 -6.41
C LEU A 138 -1.67 17.85 -7.47
N SER A 139 -2.97 18.06 -7.75
CA SER A 139 -3.41 19.11 -8.66
C SER A 139 -3.10 20.51 -8.14
N LEU A 140 -3.30 20.75 -6.84
CA LEU A 140 -2.93 22.02 -6.18
C LEU A 140 -1.42 22.28 -6.22
N LYS A 141 -0.59 21.23 -6.27
CA LYS A 141 0.86 21.32 -6.49
C LYS A 141 1.25 21.53 -7.95
N GLY A 142 0.27 21.63 -8.84
CA GLY A 142 0.49 21.82 -10.26
C GLY A 142 1.06 20.61 -10.98
N LEU A 143 1.02 19.41 -10.40
CA LEU A 143 1.55 18.19 -11.04
C LEU A 143 0.59 17.60 -12.07
N LEU A 144 -0.72 17.81 -11.91
CA LEU A 144 -1.76 17.31 -12.79
C LEU A 144 -2.98 18.23 -12.73
N ILE A 145 -3.96 18.03 -13.59
CA ILE A 145 -5.26 18.69 -13.51
C ILE A 145 -6.31 17.60 -13.33
N VAL A 146 -7.10 17.69 -12.27
CA VAL A 146 -8.22 16.77 -12.03
C VAL A 146 -9.54 17.49 -12.17
N GLN A 147 -10.46 16.90 -12.91
CA GLN A 147 -11.84 17.34 -13.06
C GLN A 147 -12.75 16.21 -12.59
N ALA A 148 -13.65 16.53 -11.67
CA ALA A 148 -14.57 15.56 -11.09
C ALA A 148 -16.00 16.09 -11.14
N ALA A 149 -16.90 15.35 -11.80
CA ALA A 149 -18.32 15.67 -11.90
C ALA A 149 -19.15 14.39 -11.72
N GLY A 150 -19.82 14.25 -10.57
CA GLY A 150 -20.44 12.98 -10.17
C GLY A 150 -19.39 11.87 -10.13
N ASP A 151 -19.68 10.75 -10.79
CA ASP A 151 -18.77 9.61 -10.91
C ASP A 151 -17.75 9.74 -12.05
N VAL A 152 -17.87 10.79 -12.87
CA VAL A 152 -16.94 11.03 -13.98
C VAL A 152 -15.71 11.76 -13.46
N ILE A 153 -14.55 11.12 -13.61
CA ILE A 153 -13.25 11.68 -13.31
C ILE A 153 -12.44 11.77 -14.60
N ARG A 154 -11.82 12.92 -14.82
CA ARG A 154 -10.82 13.12 -15.87
C ARG A 154 -9.55 13.70 -15.27
N ILE A 155 -8.42 13.07 -15.56
CA ILE A 155 -7.09 13.52 -15.14
C ILE A 155 -6.31 13.91 -16.39
N SER A 156 -5.79 15.13 -16.39
CA SER A 156 -4.84 15.61 -17.41
C SER A 156 -3.45 15.65 -16.80
N TRP A 157 -2.54 14.89 -17.38
CA TRP A 157 -1.18 14.66 -16.90
C TRP A 157 -0.24 15.69 -17.54
N LYS A 158 0.61 16.34 -16.73
CA LYS A 158 1.51 17.40 -17.22
C LYS A 158 2.88 16.88 -17.66
N HIS A 159 3.32 15.77 -17.06
CA HIS A 159 4.59 15.14 -17.41
C HIS A 159 4.36 14.05 -18.45
N ARG A 160 5.24 13.99 -19.45
CA ARG A 160 5.11 13.10 -20.61
C ARG A 160 5.56 11.66 -20.33
N ASP A 161 6.42 11.48 -19.33
CA ASP A 161 7.04 10.21 -18.95
C ASP A 161 7.42 10.24 -17.45
N MET A 162 7.84 9.09 -16.93
CA MET A 162 8.27 8.95 -15.52
C MET A 162 9.56 9.71 -15.22
N GLU A 163 10.44 9.91 -16.21
CA GLU A 163 11.71 10.61 -16.03
C GLU A 163 11.45 12.10 -15.74
N ALA A 164 10.63 12.75 -16.57
CA ALA A 164 10.23 14.14 -16.39
C ALA A 164 9.49 14.38 -15.07
N LEU A 165 8.72 13.40 -14.58
CA LEU A 165 8.12 13.48 -13.25
C LEU A 165 9.18 13.41 -12.15
N CYS A 166 10.10 12.45 -12.22
CA CYS A 166 11.15 12.26 -11.23
C CYS A 166 12.06 13.49 -11.11
N ASP A 167 12.39 14.14 -12.23
CA ASP A 167 13.15 15.39 -12.25
C ASP A 167 12.47 16.48 -11.41
N VAL A 168 11.16 16.63 -11.53
CA VAL A 168 10.39 17.60 -10.74
C VAL A 168 10.29 17.19 -9.27
N LEU A 169 10.06 15.90 -8.99
CA LEU A 169 9.94 15.39 -7.62
C LEU A 169 11.23 15.48 -6.81
N THR A 170 12.40 15.45 -7.46
CA THR A 170 13.71 15.56 -6.78
C THR A 170 14.14 17.00 -6.51
N GLN A 171 13.51 17.98 -7.17
CA GLN A 171 13.74 19.41 -6.96
C GLN A 171 12.78 20.03 -5.92
N SER A 172 11.89 19.22 -5.34
CA SER A 172 10.78 19.64 -4.46
C SER A 172 11.06 19.46 -2.97
#